data_AF-A0A8S3GWP7-F1
#
_entry.id   AF-A0A8S3GWP7-F1
#
_cell.length_a   1.000
_cell.length_b   1.000
_cell.length_c   1.000
_cell.angle_alpha   90.00
_cell.angle_beta   90.00
_cell.angle_gamma   90.00
#
_symmetry.space_group_name_H-M   'P 1'
#
loop_
_entity.id
_entity.type
_entity.pdbx_description
1 polymer ?
#
loop_
_entity_poly.entity_id
_entity_poly.type
_entity_poly.pdbx_seq_one_letter_code
_entity_poly.pdbx_strand_id
1 'polypeptide(L)'
;MRRISSIQLARRLTLTAICIWIIHCIPYAIFYQIIPLNGCIITNTNLIHYYSYFYYPILHGLFPILTSCLFSLLAYRNVRHLVRRQLAVVRRRLDRQLTAMVFLRVIFFVLLLTPYTIYRIYSLNDL
;
A
#
# COMPACT_ATOMS: atom_id res chain seq x y z
N MET A 1 -21.80 7.77 20.30
CA MET A 1 -20.51 7.37 20.91
C MET A 1 -19.64 6.45 20.02
N ARG A 2 -20.16 5.45 19.29
CA ARG A 2 -19.38 4.56 18.39
C ARG A 2 -18.51 5.24 17.30
N ARG A 3 -18.87 6.43 16.82
CA ARG A 3 -18.12 7.15 15.76
C ARG A 3 -16.86 7.87 16.28
N ILE A 4 -16.86 8.27 17.55
CA ILE A 4 -15.73 8.99 18.15
C ILE A 4 -14.63 7.98 18.51
N SER A 5 -14.99 6.78 18.99
CA SER A 5 -14.03 5.70 19.21
C SER A 5 -13.36 5.23 17.92
N SER A 6 -14.06 5.23 16.78
CA SER A 6 -13.44 4.88 15.48
C SER A 6 -12.45 5.94 15.00
N ILE A 7 -12.68 7.23 15.27
CA ILE A 7 -11.75 8.31 14.90
C ILE A 7 -10.49 8.26 15.77
N GLN A 8 -10.63 8.05 17.08
CA GLN A 8 -9.49 7.91 17.97
C GLN A 8 -8.66 6.67 17.63
N LEU A 9 -9.31 5.55 17.31
CA LEU A 9 -8.64 4.33 16.84
C LEU A 9 -7.91 4.57 15.51
N ALA A 10 -8.57 5.19 14.53
CA ALA A 10 -7.96 5.53 13.26
C ALA A 10 -6.72 6.41 13.47
N ARG A 11 -6.82 7.43 14.33
CA ARG A 11 -5.67 8.31 14.66
C ARG A 11 -4.51 7.53 15.27
N ARG A 12 -4.77 6.60 16.21
CA ARG A 12 -3.73 5.75 16.80
C ARG A 12 -3.08 4.85 15.74
N LEU A 13 -3.88 4.20 14.89
CA LEU A 13 -3.39 3.34 13.81
C LEU A 13 -2.55 4.11 12.80
N THR A 14 -2.98 5.31 12.41
CA THR A 14 -2.23 6.17 11.49
C THR A 14 -0.90 6.61 12.12
N LEU A 15 -0.89 7.01 13.39
CA LEU A 15 0.34 7.37 14.09
C LEU A 15 1.31 6.18 14.18
N THR A 16 0.83 4.99 14.54
CA THR A 16 1.68 3.79 14.57
C THR A 16 2.22 3.46 13.20
N ALA A 17 1.41 3.59 12.13
CA ALA A 17 1.87 3.37 10.77
C ALA A 17 2.96 4.37 10.37
N ILE A 18 2.79 5.65 10.69
CA ILE A 18 3.80 6.70 10.42
C ILE A 18 5.11 6.35 11.12
N CYS A 19 5.08 5.99 12.41
CA CYS A 19 6.28 5.62 13.16
C CYS A 19 6.99 4.40 12.54
N ILE A 20 6.22 3.36 12.16
CA ILE A 20 6.78 2.17 11.50
C ILE A 20 7.45 2.55 10.17
N TRP A 21 6.81 3.40 9.36
CA TRP A 21 7.38 3.85 8.09
C TRP A 21 8.65 4.68 8.27
N ILE A 22 8.69 5.57 9.27
CA ILE A 22 9.91 6.35 9.58
C ILE A 22 11.05 5.40 9.95
N ILE A 23 10.80 4.44 10.85
CA ILE A 23 11.80 3.46 11.26
C ILE A 23 12.28 2.64 10.05
N HIS A 24 11.36 2.26 9.18
CA HIS A 24 11.68 1.50 7.96
C HIS A 24 12.53 2.30 6.95
N CYS A 25 12.40 3.62 6.92
CA CYS A 25 13.23 4.50 6.08
C CYS A 25 14.64 4.72 6.63
N ILE A 26 14.92 4.47 7.91
CA ILE A 26 16.26 4.68 8.49
C ILE A 26 17.32 3.80 7.82
N PRO A 27 17.12 2.49 7.58
CA PRO A 27 18.04 1.66 6.82
C PRO A 27 18.38 2.20 5.43
N TYR A 28 17.42 2.83 4.74
CA TYR A 28 17.67 3.47 3.45
C TYR A 28 18.74 4.58 3.56
N ALA A 29 18.69 5.40 4.60
CA ALA A 29 19.63 6.50 4.78
C ALA A 29 21.06 6.03 5.14
N ILE A 30 21.19 4.83 5.74
CA ILE A 30 22.47 4.33 6.24
C ILE A 30 23.19 3.47 5.19
N PHE A 31 22.46 2.60 4.48
CA PHE A 31 23.05 1.58 3.61
C PHE A 31 23.11 1.95 2.13
N TYR A 32 22.56 3.10 1.74
CA TYR A 32 22.79 3.66 0.41
C TYR A 32 24.13 4.37 0.36
N GLN A 33 24.98 3.98 -0.57
CA GLN A 33 26.28 4.61 -0.81
C GLN A 33 26.37 5.09 -2.25
N ILE A 34 27.02 6.24 -2.43
CA ILE A 34 27.28 6.81 -3.76
C ILE A 34 28.58 6.20 -4.27
N ILE A 35 28.47 5.35 -5.29
CA ILE A 35 29.61 4.78 -6.00
C ILE A 35 29.82 5.59 -7.28
N PRO A 36 31.04 6.12 -7.53
CA PRO A 36 31.29 7.08 -8.60
C PRO A 36 31.02 6.58 -10.02
N LEU A 37 30.98 5.25 -10.24
CA LEU A 37 30.68 4.63 -11.54
C LEU A 37 29.24 4.12 -11.68
N ASN A 38 28.59 3.70 -10.58
CA ASN A 38 27.28 3.04 -10.61
C ASN A 38 26.16 3.87 -9.95
N GLY A 39 26.46 5.08 -9.48
CA GLY A 39 25.50 5.95 -8.81
C GLY A 39 25.19 5.50 -7.38
N CYS A 40 23.97 5.77 -6.90
CA CYS A 40 23.56 5.50 -5.53
C CYS A 40 22.99 4.08 -5.41
N ILE A 41 23.77 3.15 -4.84
CA ILE A 41 23.40 1.75 -4.72
C ILE A 41 23.40 1.27 -3.26
N ILE A 42 22.64 0.21 -3.00
CA ILE A 42 22.65 -0.49 -1.71
C ILE A 42 23.88 -1.39 -1.69
N THR A 43 24.72 -1.27 -0.67
CA THR A 43 25.94 -2.10 -0.55
C THR A 43 25.77 -3.31 0.36
N ASN A 44 24.69 -3.35 1.14
CA ASN A 44 24.41 -4.45 2.06
C ASN A 44 23.57 -5.55 1.38
N THR A 45 24.15 -6.75 1.22
CA THR A 45 23.50 -7.91 0.58
C THR A 45 22.26 -8.41 1.33
N ASN A 46 22.26 -8.40 2.66
CA ASN A 46 21.09 -8.79 3.45
C ASN A 46 19.92 -7.83 3.22
N LEU A 47 20.22 -6.55 3.06
CA LEU A 47 19.22 -5.54 2.77
C LEU A 47 18.66 -5.71 1.35
N ILE A 48 19.50 -6.01 0.36
CA ILE A 48 19.06 -6.34 -1.01
C ILE A 48 18.12 -7.54 -1.00
N HIS A 49 18.46 -8.63 -0.32
CA HIS A 49 17.59 -9.81 -0.20
C HIS A 49 16.25 -9.47 0.45
N TYR A 50 16.26 -8.71 1.56
CA TYR A 50 15.02 -8.26 2.18
C TYR A 50 14.15 -7.44 1.21
N TYR A 51 14.76 -6.56 0.41
CA TYR A 51 14.02 -5.75 -0.54
C TYR A 51 13.44 -6.58 -1.69
N SER A 52 14.27 -7.39 -2.32
CA SER A 52 13.90 -8.19 -3.50
C SER A 52 12.81 -9.22 -3.19
N TYR A 53 12.88 -9.90 -2.04
CA TYR A 53 11.99 -11.03 -1.73
C TYR A 53 10.84 -10.69 -0.80
N PHE A 54 10.96 -9.65 0.03
CA PHE A 54 9.94 -9.31 1.02
C PHE A 54 9.30 -7.95 0.76
N TYR A 55 10.08 -6.88 0.74
CA TYR A 55 9.52 -5.53 0.66
C TYR A 55 8.75 -5.28 -0.64
N TYR A 56 9.39 -5.49 -1.79
CA TYR A 56 8.82 -5.20 -3.09
C TYR A 56 7.60 -6.09 -3.41
N PRO A 57 7.66 -7.43 -3.31
CA PRO A 57 6.51 -8.27 -3.65
C PRO A 57 5.40 -8.24 -2.58
N ILE A 58 5.75 -8.26 -1.28
CA ILE A 58 4.76 -8.43 -0.21
C ILE A 58 4.24 -7.08 0.27
N LEU A 59 5.14 -6.22 0.76
CA LEU A 59 4.76 -4.95 1.39
C LEU A 59 4.29 -3.93 0.37
N HIS A 60 4.99 -3.82 -0.76
CA HIS A 60 4.69 -2.88 -1.81
C HIS A 60 3.71 -3.45 -2.83
N GLY A 61 3.67 -4.76 -3.06
CA GLY A 61 2.75 -5.42 -3.99
C GLY A 61 1.45 -5.94 -3.35
N LEU A 62 1.54 -7.05 -2.62
CA LEU A 62 0.36 -7.79 -2.12
C LEU A 62 -0.43 -7.02 -1.05
N PHE A 63 0.24 -6.37 -0.10
CA PHE A 63 -0.41 -5.68 1.01
C PHE A 63 -1.40 -4.58 0.58
N PRO A 64 -1.04 -3.63 -0.31
CA PRO A 64 -1.99 -2.61 -0.78
C PRO A 64 -3.14 -3.20 -1.59
N ILE A 65 -2.93 -4.32 -2.30
CA ILE A 65 -4.00 -5.03 -3.03
C ILE A 65 -4.96 -5.67 -2.03
N LEU A 66 -4.45 -6.42 -1.05
CA LEU A 66 -5.28 -7.09 -0.04
C LEU A 66 -6.07 -6.10 0.78
N THR A 67 -5.44 -5.00 1.24
CA THR A 67 -6.15 -3.95 2.00
C THR A 67 -7.22 -3.27 1.12
N SER A 68 -6.90 -2.94 -0.13
CA SER A 68 -7.87 -2.37 -1.08
C SER A 68 -9.05 -3.30 -1.36
N CYS A 69 -8.79 -4.61 -1.50
CA CYS A 69 -9.83 -5.63 -1.67
C CYS A 69 -10.70 -5.75 -0.41
N LEU A 70 -10.10 -5.79 0.77
CA LEU A 70 -10.83 -5.84 2.04
C LEU A 70 -11.72 -4.60 2.22
N PHE A 71 -11.19 -3.40 2.00
CA PHE A 71 -11.97 -2.17 2.09
C PHE A 71 -13.08 -2.12 1.04
N SER A 72 -12.82 -2.54 -0.20
CA SER A 72 -13.84 -2.65 -1.25
C SER A 72 -14.95 -3.62 -0.86
N LEU A 73 -14.61 -4.78 -0.29
CA LEU A 73 -15.57 -5.80 0.12
C LEU A 73 -16.39 -5.33 1.34
N LEU A 74 -15.75 -4.69 2.32
CA LEU A 74 -16.44 -4.08 3.45
C LEU A 74 -17.38 -2.96 2.99
N ALA A 75 -16.95 -2.10 2.06
CA ALA A 75 -17.80 -1.08 1.47
C ALA A 75 -19.00 -1.71 0.74
N TYR A 76 -18.78 -2.75 -0.07
CA TYR A 76 -19.85 -3.48 -0.75
C TYR A 76 -20.87 -4.10 0.22
N ARG A 77 -20.39 -4.77 1.29
CA ARG A 77 -21.27 -5.34 2.33
C ARG A 77 -22.08 -4.26 3.04
N ASN A 78 -21.45 -3.13 3.38
CA ASN A 78 -22.14 -1.99 4.00
C ASN A 78 -23.19 -1.40 3.06
N VAL A 79 -22.86 -1.16 1.78
CA VAL A 79 -23.81 -0.67 0.77
C VAL A 79 -24.98 -1.64 0.59
N ARG A 80 -24.74 -2.95 0.49
CA ARG A 80 -25.81 -3.96 0.33
C ARG A 80 -26.74 -4.00 1.55
N HIS A 81 -26.19 -3.86 2.76
CA HIS A 81 -26.98 -3.77 3.99
C HIS A 81 -27.80 -2.46 4.07
N LEU A 82 -27.23 -1.35 3.57
CA LEU A 82 -27.86 -0.02 3.57
C LEU A 82 -28.95 0.13 2.47
N VAL A 83 -28.80 -0.54 1.32
CA VAL A 83 -29.83 -0.58 0.26
C VAL A 83 -31.13 -1.22 0.78
N ARG A 84 -31.04 -2.18 1.71
CA ARG A 84 -32.20 -2.74 2.41
C ARG A 84 -32.92 -1.75 3.34
N ARG A 85 -32.30 -0.62 3.68
CA ARG A 85 -32.81 0.40 4.62
C ARG A 85 -33.17 1.76 3.97
N GLN A 86 -33.26 1.86 2.64
CA GLN A 86 -33.65 3.09 1.91
C GLN A 86 -32.89 4.36 2.35
N LEU A 87 -31.57 4.41 2.13
CA LEU A 87 -30.78 5.64 2.31
C LEU A 87 -30.68 6.48 1.04
N ALA A 88 -30.55 7.81 1.24
CA ALA A 88 -30.52 8.83 0.19
C ALA A 88 -29.57 8.51 -0.98
N VAL A 89 -30.07 8.70 -2.20
CA VAL A 89 -29.41 8.40 -3.50
C VAL A 89 -28.00 8.97 -3.61
N VAL A 90 -27.73 10.12 -2.97
CA VAL A 90 -26.43 10.81 -3.00
C VAL A 90 -25.30 9.98 -2.36
N ARG A 91 -25.54 9.33 -1.20
CA ARG A 91 -24.51 8.49 -0.55
C ARG A 91 -24.13 7.27 -1.39
N ARG A 92 -25.11 6.71 -2.10
CA ARG A 92 -24.90 5.54 -2.96
C ARG A 92 -23.99 5.85 -4.16
N ARG A 93 -24.07 7.07 -4.72
CA ARG A 93 -23.18 7.51 -5.80
C ARG A 93 -21.74 7.69 -5.31
N LEU A 94 -21.55 8.27 -4.12
CA LEU A 94 -20.23 8.47 -3.52
C LEU A 94 -19.53 7.13 -3.23
N ASP A 95 -20.23 6.15 -2.64
CA ASP A 95 -19.66 4.82 -2.37
C ASP A 95 -19.33 4.06 -3.67
N ARG A 96 -20.15 4.22 -4.72
CA ARG A 96 -19.88 3.65 -6.05
C ARG A 96 -18.66 4.30 -6.71
N GLN A 97 -18.49 5.61 -6.55
CA GLN A 97 -17.33 6.33 -7.05
C GLN A 97 -16.05 5.91 -6.32
N LEU A 98 -16.12 5.74 -5.00
CA LEU A 98 -14.97 5.31 -4.19
C LEU A 98 -14.55 3.88 -4.55
N THR A 99 -15.49 2.95 -4.69
CA THR A 99 -15.19 1.58 -5.14
C THR A 99 -14.64 1.52 -6.56
N ALA A 100 -15.18 2.32 -7.49
CA ALA A 100 -14.63 2.43 -8.85
C ALA A 100 -13.20 3.01 -8.85
N MET A 101 -12.93 4.02 -8.02
CA MET A 101 -11.60 4.61 -7.87
C MET A 101 -10.59 3.60 -7.31
N VAL A 102 -10.98 2.81 -6.29
CA VAL A 102 -10.12 1.76 -5.72
C VAL A 102 -9.85 0.66 -6.74
N PHE A 103 -10.85 0.25 -7.51
CA PHE A 103 -10.67 -0.76 -8.56
C PHE A 103 -9.71 -0.31 -9.66
N LEU A 104 -9.88 0.92 -10.16
CA LEU A 104 -8.95 1.53 -11.12
C LEU A 104 -7.53 1.62 -10.55
N ARG A 105 -7.41 2.00 -9.27
CA ARG A 105 -6.12 2.03 -8.58
C ARG A 105 -5.46 0.66 -8.56
N VAL A 106 -6.19 -0.41 -8.25
CA VAL A 106 -5.67 -1.79 -8.26
C VAL A 106 -5.23 -2.20 -9.66
N ILE A 107 -6.02 -1.89 -10.71
CA ILE A 107 -5.64 -2.17 -12.10
C ILE A 107 -4.34 -1.46 -12.45
N PHE A 108 -4.23 -0.15 -12.19
CA PHE A 108 -3.01 0.60 -12.46
C PHE A 108 -1.82 0.07 -11.65
N PHE A 109 -2.07 -0.35 -10.41
CA PHE A 109 -1.04 -0.95 -9.58
C PHE A 109 -0.50 -2.24 -10.21
N VAL A 110 -1.36 -3.13 -10.68
CA VAL A 110 -0.92 -4.37 -11.35
C VAL A 110 -0.21 -4.05 -12.67
N LEU A 111 -0.74 -3.15 -13.49
CA LEU A 111 -0.18 -2.87 -14.81
C LEU A 111 1.15 -2.12 -14.76
N LEU A 112 1.31 -1.17 -13.85
CA LEU A 112 2.50 -0.30 -13.80
C LEU A 112 3.52 -0.79 -12.79
N LEU A 113 3.06 -1.28 -11.64
CA LEU A 113 3.95 -1.63 -10.56
C LEU A 113 4.55 -3.01 -10.72
N THR A 114 3.80 -3.99 -11.23
CA THR A 114 4.35 -5.34 -11.45
C THR A 114 5.56 -5.33 -12.39
N PRO A 115 5.54 -4.72 -13.59
CA PRO A 115 6.74 -4.69 -14.44
C PRO A 115 7.88 -3.87 -13.83
N TYR A 116 7.58 -2.77 -13.15
CA TYR A 116 8.57 -1.99 -12.42
C TYR A 116 9.25 -2.81 -11.32
N THR A 117 8.46 -3.57 -10.56
CA THR A 117 8.94 -4.40 -9.45
C THR A 117 9.83 -5.52 -9.96
N ILE A 118 9.41 -6.18 -11.05
CA ILE A 118 10.20 -7.22 -11.72
C ILE A 118 11.53 -6.62 -12.20
N TYR A 119 11.50 -5.50 -12.94
CA TYR A 119 12.71 -4.82 -13.41
C TYR A 119 13.66 -4.47 -12.26
N ARG A 120 13.13 -3.95 -11.15
CA ARG A 120 13.93 -3.58 -9.97
C ARG A 120 14.55 -4.78 -9.28
N ILE A 121 13.85 -5.90 -9.18
CA ILE A 121 14.41 -7.13 -8.60
C ILE A 121 15.55 -7.65 -9.47
N TYR A 122 15.39 -7.69 -10.79
CA TYR A 122 16.47 -8.09 -11.70
C TYR A 122 17.67 -7.14 -11.59
N SER A 123 17.45 -5.83 -11.69
CA SER A 123 18.53 -4.84 -11.57
C SER A 123 19.25 -4.87 -10.22
N LEU A 124 18.60 -5.28 -9.13
CA LEU A 124 19.22 -5.38 -7.81
C LEU A 124 19.96 -6.71 -7.59
N ASN A 125 19.56 -7.79 -8.28
CA ASN A 125 20.21 -9.09 -8.18
C ASN A 125 21.35 -9.26 -9.22
N ASP A 126 21.36 -8.46 -10.28
CA ASP A 126 22.45 -8.42 -11.28
C ASP A 126 23.63 -7.52 -10.87
N LEU A 127 23.53 -6.83 -9.73
CA LEU A 127 24.58 -6.02 -9.08
C LEU A 127 25.41 -6.86 -8.10
#